data_AF-A0A944E9H7-F1
#
_entry.id   AF-A0A944E9H7-F1
#
_cell.length_a   1.000
_cell.length_b   1.000
_cell.length_c   1.000
_cell.angle_alpha   90.00
_cell.angle_beta   90.00
_cell.angle_gamma   90.00
#
_symmetry.space_group_name_H-M   'P 1'
#
loop_
_entity.id
_entity.type
_entity.pdbx_description
1 polymer ?
#
loop_
_entity_poly.entity_id
_entity_poly.type
_entity_poly.pdbx_seq_one_letter_code
_entity_poly.pdbx_strand_id
1 'polypeptide(L)'
;MNGFIRKSGKALLAISAASVLALTGMGTAQAQPSGSTTRSADVSAADAVKAELAKRGPSAAAARIVCYRAHVAGIGWQAAVCDGRTAGTTGQSRAIEALEVATGNVGALCLDAHLAGIGWQGVRCGNDYENVVVGTTGQSRRMEALRMSVSSGSVSARAHIQNIGWQGTVRGNPVTVGTTGRSLRLEAIQIDV
;
A
#
# COMPACT_ATOMS: atom_id res chain seq x y z
N MET A 1 63.56 43.79 -39.93
CA MET A 1 62.46 44.45 -40.68
C MET A 1 61.28 44.57 -39.72
N ASN A 2 61.08 45.74 -39.11
CA ASN A 2 59.99 46.69 -39.44
C ASN A 2 58.63 45.97 -39.53
N GLY A 3 57.59 46.21 -38.73
CA GLY A 3 57.22 47.28 -37.80
C GLY A 3 55.68 47.29 -37.66
N PHE A 4 55.14 48.23 -36.88
CA PHE A 4 53.73 48.66 -36.73
C PHE A 4 52.80 47.89 -35.75
N ILE A 5 52.48 48.37 -34.53
CA ILE A 5 51.72 49.58 -34.06
C ILE A 5 50.18 49.40 -34.22
N ARG A 6 49.32 49.42 -33.16
CA ARG A 6 48.76 50.59 -32.40
C ARG A 6 47.90 50.04 -31.21
N LYS A 7 48.04 50.53 -29.94
CA LYS A 7 47.29 51.64 -29.25
C LYS A 7 45.82 51.28 -28.89
N SER A 8 45.19 51.57 -27.74
CA SER A 8 45.40 52.55 -26.64
C SER A 8 44.46 52.28 -25.44
N GLY A 9 44.85 52.75 -24.24
CA GLY A 9 43.97 53.42 -23.23
C GLY A 9 43.17 52.50 -22.28
N LYS A 10 43.01 52.77 -20.99
CA LYS A 10 43.21 53.95 -20.14
C LYS A 10 43.44 53.49 -18.68
N ALA A 11 44.24 54.27 -17.96
CA ALA A 11 44.38 54.22 -16.51
C ALA A 11 43.08 54.68 -15.80
N LEU A 12 42.86 54.23 -14.55
CA LEU A 12 42.77 55.12 -13.40
C LEU A 12 42.78 54.33 -12.08
N LEU A 13 43.69 54.75 -11.19
CA LEU A 13 43.68 54.55 -9.75
C LEU A 13 42.49 55.32 -9.13
N ALA A 14 41.91 54.80 -8.05
CA ALA A 14 41.77 55.48 -6.74
C ALA A 14 40.56 54.96 -5.92
N ILE A 15 40.88 54.38 -4.77
CA ILE A 15 40.45 54.80 -3.41
C ILE A 15 39.11 55.54 -3.32
N SER A 16 38.14 54.96 -2.59
CA SER A 16 37.52 55.68 -1.45
C SER A 16 36.72 54.74 -0.55
N ALA A 17 36.83 55.01 0.75
CA ALA A 17 36.15 54.35 1.85
C ALA A 17 34.72 54.85 2.04
N ALA A 18 33.86 54.05 2.66
CA ALA A 18 32.99 54.47 3.77
C ALA A 18 32.16 53.28 4.27
N SER A 19 32.21 53.09 5.58
CA SER A 19 31.40 52.16 6.35
C SER A 19 29.94 52.61 6.49
N VAL A 20 29.09 51.68 6.94
CA VAL A 20 28.04 51.83 7.98
C VAL A 20 26.60 51.42 7.58
N LEU A 21 26.13 50.42 8.34
CA LEU A 21 24.79 49.98 8.77
C LEU A 21 23.75 49.39 7.80
N ALA A 22 23.22 48.27 8.31
CA ALA A 22 22.17 47.40 7.81
C ALA A 22 20.77 48.05 7.74
N LEU A 23 19.91 47.49 6.88
CA LEU A 23 18.55 47.08 7.28
C LEU A 23 18.02 46.00 6.31
N THR A 24 17.64 44.86 6.89
CA THR A 24 16.52 43.97 6.54
C THR A 24 16.20 43.70 5.06
N GLY A 25 16.45 42.45 4.65
CA GLY A 25 15.85 41.84 3.47
C GLY A 25 15.85 40.32 3.59
N MET A 26 14.77 39.76 4.16
CA MET A 26 14.50 38.32 4.19
C MET A 26 14.26 37.83 2.76
N GLY A 27 15.25 37.16 2.18
CA GLY A 27 15.17 36.44 0.91
C GLY A 27 15.01 34.95 1.16
N THR A 28 13.83 34.45 0.81
CA THR A 28 13.29 33.09 1.01
C THR A 28 14.27 31.96 0.72
N ALA A 29 14.52 31.12 1.74
CA ALA A 29 15.01 29.78 1.56
C ALA A 29 13.99 28.99 0.73
N GLN A 30 14.35 28.56 -0.47
CA GLN A 30 13.57 27.60 -1.24
C GLN A 30 13.63 26.25 -0.51
N ALA A 31 12.56 25.95 0.22
CA ALA A 31 12.33 24.63 0.78
C ALA A 31 12.20 23.63 -0.37
N GLN A 32 13.20 22.78 -0.51
CA GLN A 32 13.12 21.52 -1.24
C GLN A 32 11.92 20.73 -0.67
N PRO A 33 11.02 20.15 -1.50
CA PRO A 33 9.94 19.34 -0.96
C PRO A 33 10.57 18.13 -0.27
N SER A 34 10.42 18.08 1.05
CA SER A 34 10.76 16.92 1.85
C SER A 34 9.92 15.74 1.35
N GLY A 35 10.51 14.92 0.50
CA GLY A 35 9.98 13.62 0.15
C GLY A 35 9.84 12.82 1.44
N SER A 36 8.62 12.76 1.95
CA SER A 36 8.24 11.76 2.95
C SER A 36 8.44 10.41 2.30
N THR A 37 9.57 9.75 2.59
CA THR A 37 9.76 8.34 2.26
C THR A 37 8.87 7.54 3.20
N THR A 38 7.57 7.52 2.92
CA THR A 38 6.58 6.69 3.63
C THR A 38 7.10 5.26 3.61
N ARG A 39 7.26 4.64 4.79
CA ARG A 39 7.74 3.26 4.89
C ARG A 39 6.76 2.38 4.13
N SER A 40 7.24 1.41 3.36
CA SER A 40 6.38 0.55 2.51
C SER A 40 5.23 -0.16 3.26
N ALA A 41 5.33 -0.31 4.59
CA ALA A 41 4.29 -0.87 5.44
C ALA A 41 3.14 0.11 5.75
N ASP A 42 3.37 1.42 5.61
CA ASP A 42 2.40 2.47 5.92
C ASP A 42 1.44 2.73 4.75
N VAL A 43 1.78 2.27 3.55
CA VAL A 43 0.93 2.40 2.36
C VAL A 43 -0.33 1.54 2.54
N SER A 44 -1.49 2.18 2.55
CA SER A 44 -2.79 1.50 2.68
C SER A 44 -3.14 0.70 1.42
N ALA A 45 -4.08 -0.23 1.56
CA ALA A 45 -4.60 -0.98 0.42
C ALA A 45 -5.22 -0.05 -0.64
N ALA A 46 -5.98 0.96 -0.22
CA ALA A 46 -6.60 1.94 -1.12
C ALA A 46 -5.58 2.78 -1.88
N ASP A 47 -4.49 3.19 -1.22
CA ASP A 47 -3.41 3.92 -1.90
C ASP A 47 -2.66 3.01 -2.89
N ALA A 48 -2.49 1.73 -2.54
CA ALA A 48 -1.92 0.75 -3.45
C ALA A 48 -2.79 0.52 -4.69
N VAL A 49 -4.13 0.51 -4.56
CA VAL A 49 -5.06 0.45 -5.71
C VAL A 49 -4.81 1.62 -6.67
N LYS A 50 -4.80 2.85 -6.15
CA LYS A 50 -4.59 4.06 -6.96
C LYS A 50 -3.21 4.04 -7.64
N ALA A 51 -2.18 3.70 -6.88
CA ALA A 51 -0.81 3.64 -7.37
C ALA A 51 -0.63 2.56 -8.46
N GLU A 52 -1.25 1.39 -8.31
CA GLU A 52 -1.13 0.31 -9.28
C GLU A 52 -1.94 0.61 -10.56
N LEU A 53 -3.14 1.18 -10.46
CA LEU A 53 -3.88 1.62 -11.64
C LEU A 53 -3.14 2.70 -12.43
N ALA A 54 -2.50 3.65 -11.73
CA ALA A 54 -1.69 4.69 -12.38
C ALA A 54 -0.52 4.10 -13.20
N LYS A 55 0.09 3.00 -12.73
CA LYS A 55 1.16 2.30 -13.46
C LYS A 55 0.67 1.55 -14.69
N ARG A 56 -0.58 1.08 -14.70
CA ARG A 56 -1.16 0.32 -15.84
C ARG A 56 -1.51 1.21 -17.04
N GLY A 57 -1.53 2.52 -16.85
CA GLY A 57 -1.82 3.49 -17.90
C GLY A 57 -3.31 3.60 -18.27
N PRO A 58 -3.65 4.53 -19.19
CA PRO A 58 -5.05 4.89 -19.46
C PRO A 58 -5.90 3.74 -20.01
N SER A 59 -5.29 2.83 -20.78
CA SER A 59 -5.98 1.68 -21.39
C SER A 59 -6.47 0.64 -20.36
N ALA A 60 -5.99 0.72 -19.12
CA ALA A 60 -6.35 -0.20 -18.05
C ALA A 60 -7.08 0.52 -16.90
N ALA A 61 -7.50 1.77 -17.07
CA ALA A 61 -8.16 2.55 -16.03
C ALA A 61 -9.47 1.91 -15.53
N ALA A 62 -10.15 1.14 -16.38
CA ALA A 62 -11.35 0.39 -16.04
C ALA A 62 -11.09 -1.07 -15.61
N ALA A 63 -9.83 -1.49 -15.49
CA ALA A 63 -9.51 -2.85 -15.05
C ALA A 63 -9.90 -3.03 -13.59
N ARG A 64 -10.52 -4.17 -13.26
CA ARG A 64 -10.71 -4.58 -11.87
C ARG A 64 -9.38 -4.77 -11.19
N ILE A 65 -9.33 -4.42 -9.92
CA ILE A 65 -8.13 -4.56 -9.10
C ILE A 65 -8.53 -4.75 -7.64
N VAL A 66 -7.76 -5.58 -6.95
CA VAL A 66 -7.82 -5.71 -5.50
C VAL A 66 -6.42 -5.59 -4.94
N CYS A 67 -6.24 -4.69 -3.98
CA CYS A 67 -5.01 -4.59 -3.20
C CYS A 67 -5.33 -4.86 -1.73
N TYR A 68 -4.39 -5.49 -1.04
CA TYR A 68 -4.58 -5.95 0.32
C TYR A 68 -3.26 -6.08 1.04
N ARG A 69 -3.30 -5.91 2.35
CA ARG A 69 -2.19 -6.19 3.27
C ARG A 69 -2.67 -7.01 4.45
N ALA A 70 -1.75 -7.80 4.98
CA ALA A 70 -1.98 -8.60 6.17
C ALA A 70 -1.27 -8.00 7.38
N HIS A 71 -1.97 -7.98 8.52
CA HIS A 71 -1.35 -7.90 9.83
C HIS A 71 -0.99 -9.32 10.27
N VAL A 72 0.31 -9.60 10.38
CA VAL A 72 0.82 -10.93 10.73
C VAL A 72 1.33 -10.93 12.17
N ALA A 73 0.95 -11.95 12.93
CA ALA A 73 1.36 -12.13 14.31
C ALA A 73 2.89 -12.05 14.46
N GLY A 74 3.36 -11.15 15.33
CA GLY A 74 4.79 -10.91 15.57
C GLY A 74 5.54 -10.18 14.46
N ILE A 75 4.87 -9.72 13.40
CA ILE A 75 5.46 -8.89 12.32
C ILE A 75 4.79 -7.53 12.26
N GLY A 76 3.47 -7.48 12.37
CA GLY A 76 2.70 -6.26 12.15
C GLY A 76 2.09 -6.21 10.75
N TRP A 77 1.65 -5.01 10.36
CA TRP A 77 1.20 -4.74 9.00
C TRP A 77 2.34 -4.89 8.00
N GLN A 78 2.15 -5.73 7.01
CA GLN A 78 3.05 -5.86 5.87
C GLN A 78 2.70 -4.85 4.76
N ALA A 79 3.60 -4.67 3.80
CA ALA A 79 3.31 -3.89 2.60
C ALA A 79 2.10 -4.45 1.84
N ALA A 80 1.32 -3.56 1.23
CA ALA A 80 0.22 -3.98 0.37
C ALA A 80 0.72 -4.68 -0.89
N VAL A 81 0.01 -5.74 -1.25
CA VAL A 81 0.14 -6.46 -2.51
C VAL A 81 -1.16 -6.33 -3.29
N CYS A 82 -1.13 -6.56 -4.59
CA CYS A 82 -2.33 -6.56 -5.43
C CYS A 82 -2.39 -7.82 -6.28
N ASP A 83 -3.59 -8.24 -6.64
CA ASP A 83 -3.95 -9.28 -7.62
C ASP A 83 -3.09 -10.55 -7.59
N GLY A 84 -3.62 -11.58 -6.93
CA GLY A 84 -3.03 -12.92 -6.87
C GLY A 84 -1.69 -13.02 -6.12
N ARG A 85 -1.04 -11.89 -5.79
CA ARG A 85 0.21 -11.85 -5.01
C ARG A 85 -0.05 -12.24 -3.55
N THR A 86 0.95 -12.84 -2.91
CA THR A 86 0.79 -13.37 -1.55
C THR A 86 0.86 -12.27 -0.50
N ALA A 87 -0.18 -12.12 0.33
CA ALA A 87 -0.11 -11.42 1.61
C ALA A 87 0.01 -12.43 2.75
N GLY A 88 0.81 -12.13 3.77
CA GLY A 88 1.09 -13.03 4.89
C GLY A 88 2.44 -13.74 4.77
N THR A 89 2.56 -14.91 5.40
CA THR A 89 3.76 -15.76 5.36
C THR A 89 3.37 -17.21 5.16
N THR A 90 4.18 -18.00 4.47
CA THR A 90 3.94 -19.43 4.28
C THR A 90 4.95 -20.23 5.09
N GLY A 91 4.49 -21.17 5.94
CA GLY A 91 5.38 -22.11 6.64
C GLY A 91 6.17 -21.51 7.80
N GLN A 92 5.95 -20.24 8.13
CA GLN A 92 6.62 -19.57 9.25
C GLN A 92 5.87 -19.71 10.58
N SER A 93 4.76 -20.46 10.60
CA SER A 93 3.90 -20.62 11.76
C SER A 93 3.33 -19.33 12.36
N ARG A 94 3.17 -18.28 11.53
CA ARG A 94 2.58 -17.00 11.93
C ARG A 94 1.18 -16.86 11.36
N ALA A 95 0.24 -16.44 12.20
CA ALA A 95 -1.13 -16.22 11.81
C ALA A 95 -1.32 -14.84 11.16
N ILE A 96 -2.20 -14.77 10.17
CA ILE A 96 -2.88 -13.52 9.83
C ILE A 96 -3.86 -13.21 10.97
N GLU A 97 -3.76 -12.02 11.55
CA GLU A 97 -4.68 -11.53 12.59
C GLU A 97 -5.71 -10.55 12.01
N ALA A 98 -5.30 -9.75 11.03
CA ALA A 98 -6.17 -8.81 10.31
C ALA A 98 -5.80 -8.69 8.83
N LEU A 99 -6.79 -8.29 8.04
CA LEU A 99 -6.63 -7.90 6.64
C LEU A 99 -7.19 -6.50 6.45
N GLU A 100 -6.48 -5.69 5.68
CA GLU A 100 -7.00 -4.47 5.08
C GLU A 100 -7.04 -4.71 3.57
N VAL A 101 -8.21 -4.50 2.97
CA VAL A 101 -8.45 -4.74 1.54
C VAL A 101 -9.15 -3.54 0.95
N ALA A 102 -8.74 -3.14 -0.24
CA ALA A 102 -9.42 -2.15 -1.06
C ALA A 102 -9.52 -2.65 -2.49
N THR A 103 -10.52 -2.16 -3.21
CA THR A 103 -10.79 -2.57 -4.60
C THR A 103 -10.93 -1.37 -5.51
N GLY A 104 -10.86 -1.59 -6.81
CA GLY A 104 -11.21 -0.61 -7.83
C GLY A 104 -11.97 -1.28 -8.97
N ASN A 105 -12.99 -0.59 -9.48
CA ASN A 105 -13.85 -1.02 -10.58
C ASN A 105 -14.67 -2.30 -10.29
N VAL A 106 -14.97 -2.59 -9.02
CA VAL A 106 -15.87 -3.69 -8.61
C VAL A 106 -17.14 -3.18 -7.90
N GLY A 107 -17.27 -1.87 -7.72
CA GLY A 107 -18.40 -1.19 -7.09
C GLY A 107 -18.25 -1.14 -5.57
N ALA A 108 -18.42 -2.29 -4.92
CA ALA A 108 -18.19 -2.44 -3.48
C ALA A 108 -17.62 -3.82 -3.16
N LEU A 109 -16.84 -3.89 -2.09
CA LEU A 109 -16.31 -5.11 -1.49
C LEU A 109 -16.98 -5.32 -0.14
N CYS A 110 -17.42 -6.55 0.15
CA CYS A 110 -17.83 -6.96 1.48
C CYS A 110 -16.97 -8.14 1.96
N LEU A 111 -16.55 -8.08 3.22
CA LEU A 111 -15.71 -9.07 3.89
C LEU A 111 -16.35 -9.50 5.20
N ASP A 112 -16.21 -10.77 5.56
CA ASP A 112 -16.47 -11.27 6.92
C ASP A 112 -15.33 -12.21 7.31
N ALA A 113 -14.80 -12.04 8.51
CA ALA A 113 -13.68 -12.84 9.00
C ALA A 113 -14.15 -13.74 10.14
N HIS A 114 -13.81 -15.02 10.04
CA HIS A 114 -13.96 -15.96 11.14
C HIS A 114 -12.67 -15.98 11.96
N LEU A 115 -12.73 -15.53 13.22
CA LEU A 115 -11.57 -15.51 14.11
C LEU A 115 -11.69 -16.53 15.24
N ALA A 116 -10.53 -17.00 15.70
CA ALA A 116 -10.45 -17.84 16.89
C ALA A 116 -11.09 -17.15 18.11
N GLY A 117 -12.02 -17.86 18.77
CA GLY A 117 -12.71 -17.40 19.96
C GLY A 117 -13.77 -16.31 19.73
N ILE A 118 -14.01 -15.89 18.49
CA ILE A 118 -15.10 -14.95 18.14
C ILE A 118 -16.09 -15.62 17.17
N GLY A 119 -15.60 -16.44 16.25
CA GLY A 119 -16.38 -16.87 15.10
C GLY A 119 -16.44 -15.77 14.04
N TRP A 120 -17.51 -15.73 13.26
CA TRP A 120 -17.74 -14.67 12.26
C TRP A 120 -17.95 -13.32 12.96
N GLN A 121 -17.15 -12.33 12.59
CA GLN A 121 -17.19 -10.99 13.19
C GLN A 121 -18.36 -10.14 12.68
N GLY A 122 -19.01 -10.56 11.59
CA GLY A 122 -20.04 -9.80 10.90
C GLY A 122 -19.48 -9.10 9.67
N VAL A 123 -20.34 -8.97 8.65
CA VAL A 123 -19.98 -8.41 7.35
C VAL A 123 -19.61 -6.94 7.46
N ARG A 124 -18.49 -6.55 6.86
CA ARG A 124 -18.04 -5.17 6.67
C ARG A 124 -17.93 -4.91 5.17
N CYS A 125 -18.47 -3.78 4.72
CA CYS A 125 -18.41 -3.39 3.32
C CYS A 125 -17.75 -2.02 3.15
N GLY A 126 -17.17 -1.80 1.98
CA GLY A 126 -16.65 -0.52 1.53
C GLY A 126 -16.75 -0.40 0.02
N ASN A 127 -16.86 0.83 -0.48
CA ASN A 127 -16.89 1.08 -1.92
C ASN A 127 -15.50 0.91 -2.54
N ASP A 128 -15.42 1.02 -3.87
CA ASP A 128 -14.14 1.18 -4.55
C ASP A 128 -13.31 2.30 -3.88
N TYR A 129 -12.00 2.07 -3.75
CA TYR A 129 -11.01 2.95 -3.15
C TYR A 129 -11.18 3.22 -1.64
N GLU A 130 -12.02 2.47 -0.93
CA GLU A 130 -12.12 2.49 0.53
C GLU A 130 -11.39 1.30 1.16
N ASN A 131 -10.75 1.53 2.31
CA ASN A 131 -10.10 0.47 3.09
C ASN A 131 -11.16 -0.27 3.92
N VAL A 132 -11.35 -1.56 3.64
CA VAL A 132 -12.14 -2.47 4.47
C VAL A 132 -11.19 -3.28 5.35
N VAL A 133 -11.29 -3.08 6.67
CA VAL A 133 -10.49 -3.82 7.66
C VAL A 133 -11.34 -4.87 8.36
N VAL A 134 -10.89 -6.12 8.33
CA VAL A 134 -11.45 -7.24 9.09
C VAL A 134 -10.36 -7.92 9.93
N GLY A 135 -10.76 -8.59 11.00
CA GLY A 135 -9.83 -9.21 11.94
C GLY A 135 -9.58 -8.37 13.19
N THR A 136 -8.43 -8.60 13.82
CA THR A 136 -7.96 -7.83 14.98
C THR A 136 -6.45 -7.64 14.90
N THR A 137 -5.94 -6.51 15.38
CA THR A 137 -4.50 -6.23 15.41
C THR A 137 -3.96 -6.40 16.83
N GLY A 138 -2.93 -7.22 17.02
CA GLY A 138 -2.20 -7.32 18.30
C GLY A 138 -2.96 -8.03 19.43
N GLN A 139 -4.10 -8.66 19.12
CA GLN A 139 -4.92 -9.38 20.10
C GLN A 139 -4.64 -10.90 20.14
N SER A 140 -3.64 -11.38 19.39
CA SER A 140 -3.29 -12.81 19.30
C SER A 140 -4.45 -13.71 18.82
N ARG A 141 -5.43 -13.13 18.11
CA ARG A 141 -6.54 -13.86 17.51
C ARG A 141 -6.24 -14.16 16.05
N ARG A 142 -6.03 -15.43 15.75
CA ARG A 142 -5.83 -15.92 14.38
C ARG A 142 -7.13 -15.82 13.57
N MET A 143 -7.00 -15.40 12.32
CA MET A 143 -8.04 -15.60 11.30
C MET A 143 -8.04 -17.06 10.87
N GLU A 144 -9.22 -17.68 10.79
CA GLU A 144 -9.41 -19.09 10.43
C GLU A 144 -10.18 -19.26 9.12
N ALA A 145 -11.04 -18.28 8.77
CA ALA A 145 -11.65 -18.20 7.45
C ALA A 145 -11.98 -16.75 7.06
N LEU A 146 -12.14 -16.52 5.77
CA LEU A 146 -12.55 -15.24 5.20
C LEU A 146 -13.63 -15.48 4.14
N ARG A 147 -14.73 -14.74 4.23
CA ARG A 147 -15.78 -14.65 3.22
C ARG A 147 -15.67 -13.32 2.50
N MET A 148 -15.84 -13.34 1.17
CA MET A 148 -15.70 -12.15 0.34
C MET A 148 -16.78 -12.12 -0.75
N SER A 149 -17.30 -10.93 -1.05
CA SER A 149 -18.20 -10.70 -2.19
C SER A 149 -17.97 -9.30 -2.76
N VAL A 150 -18.28 -9.13 -4.04
CA VAL A 150 -18.19 -7.85 -4.75
C VAL A 150 -19.50 -7.50 -5.43
N SER A 151 -19.76 -6.22 -5.67
CA SER A 151 -20.98 -5.79 -6.38
C SER A 151 -20.96 -6.15 -7.87
N SER A 152 -19.79 -6.16 -8.50
CA SER A 152 -19.61 -6.48 -9.93
C SER A 152 -18.43 -7.41 -10.15
N GLY A 153 -18.67 -8.51 -10.87
CA GLY A 153 -17.65 -9.49 -11.22
C GLY A 153 -17.60 -10.68 -10.27
N SER A 154 -16.42 -11.29 -10.16
CA SER A 154 -16.16 -12.50 -9.39
C SER A 154 -14.86 -12.37 -8.63
N VAL A 155 -14.80 -12.87 -7.40
CA VAL A 155 -13.55 -12.98 -6.65
C VAL A 155 -12.94 -14.35 -6.91
N SER A 156 -11.62 -14.42 -7.08
CA SER A 156 -10.84 -15.66 -6.96
C SER A 156 -9.93 -15.56 -5.75
N ALA A 157 -9.95 -16.56 -4.87
CA ALA A 157 -9.11 -16.54 -3.69
C ALA A 157 -8.65 -17.93 -3.26
N ARG A 158 -7.49 -17.96 -2.58
CA ARG A 158 -6.96 -19.14 -1.88
C ARG A 158 -6.22 -18.70 -0.64
N ALA A 159 -6.08 -19.62 0.30
CA ALA A 159 -5.37 -19.38 1.56
C ALA A 159 -4.36 -20.49 1.84
N HIS A 160 -3.24 -20.11 2.44
CA HIS A 160 -2.33 -21.05 3.06
C HIS A 160 -2.76 -21.25 4.51
N ILE A 161 -3.13 -22.49 4.85
CA ILE A 161 -3.71 -22.84 6.15
C ILE A 161 -2.70 -23.71 6.90
N GLN A 162 -2.57 -23.47 8.20
CA GLN A 162 -1.75 -24.30 9.08
C GLN A 162 -2.00 -25.80 8.85
N ASN A 163 -0.92 -26.58 8.72
CA ASN A 163 -0.93 -28.04 8.54
C ASN A 163 -1.67 -28.55 7.29
N ILE A 164 -2.15 -27.68 6.41
CA ILE A 164 -2.79 -28.03 5.13
C ILE A 164 -1.95 -27.51 3.96
N GLY A 165 -1.36 -26.32 4.11
CA GLY A 165 -0.71 -25.61 3.03
C GLY A 165 -1.73 -24.81 2.22
N TRP A 166 -1.41 -24.55 0.95
CA TRP A 166 -2.33 -23.86 0.05
C TRP A 166 -3.51 -24.74 -0.33
N GLN A 167 -4.72 -24.29 -0.03
CA GLN A 167 -5.93 -24.87 -0.63
C GLN A 167 -6.03 -24.54 -2.13
N GLY A 168 -6.91 -25.27 -2.83
CA GLY A 168 -7.31 -24.93 -4.19
C GLY A 168 -7.95 -23.53 -4.27
N THR A 169 -7.83 -22.88 -5.44
CA THR A 169 -8.46 -21.59 -5.68
C THR A 169 -9.97 -21.73 -5.75
N VAL A 170 -10.68 -20.93 -4.94
CA VAL A 170 -12.13 -20.78 -4.97
C VAL A 170 -12.45 -19.55 -5.80
N ARG A 171 -13.32 -19.69 -6.80
CA ARG A 171 -13.79 -18.58 -7.64
C ARG A 171 -15.30 -18.47 -7.61
N GLY A 172 -15.83 -17.28 -7.43
CA GLY A 172 -17.27 -17.04 -7.33
C GLY A 172 -17.61 -15.68 -6.77
N ASN A 173 -18.87 -15.50 -6.40
CA ASN A 173 -19.36 -14.30 -5.72
C ASN A 173 -20.68 -14.66 -5.00
N PRO A 174 -20.66 -14.96 -3.69
CA PRO A 174 -19.52 -14.87 -2.76
C PRO A 174 -18.51 -16.02 -2.87
N VAL A 175 -17.31 -15.82 -2.32
CA VAL A 175 -16.32 -16.88 -2.05
C VAL A 175 -16.05 -17.01 -0.55
N THR A 176 -15.66 -18.20 -0.09
CA THR A 176 -15.14 -18.42 1.26
C THR A 176 -13.87 -19.25 1.19
N VAL A 177 -12.84 -18.81 1.90
CA VAL A 177 -11.52 -19.45 1.98
C VAL A 177 -11.15 -19.69 3.45
N GLY A 178 -10.44 -20.79 3.74
CA GLY A 178 -10.06 -21.15 5.10
C GLY A 178 -10.91 -22.28 5.65
N THR A 179 -10.97 -22.38 6.98
CA THR A 179 -11.75 -23.40 7.69
C THR A 179 -12.47 -22.80 8.88
N THR A 180 -13.70 -23.24 9.13
CA THR A 180 -14.41 -22.99 10.39
C THR A 180 -14.39 -24.25 11.26
N GLY A 181 -14.35 -24.09 12.57
CA GLY A 181 -14.45 -25.21 13.54
C GLY A 181 -13.24 -26.17 13.61
N ARG A 182 -12.16 -25.92 12.84
CA ARG A 182 -10.96 -26.76 12.81
C ARG A 182 -9.79 -26.20 13.63
N SER A 183 -9.93 -24.99 14.17
CA SER A 183 -8.89 -24.30 14.94
C SER A 183 -7.56 -24.09 14.17
N LEU A 184 -7.62 -23.97 12.83
CA LEU A 184 -6.45 -23.76 11.98
C LEU A 184 -6.34 -22.30 11.54
N ARG A 185 -5.16 -21.70 11.72
CA ARG A 185 -4.89 -20.33 11.26
C ARG A 185 -4.70 -20.25 9.74
N LEU A 186 -5.14 -19.14 9.15
CA LEU A 186 -4.58 -18.63 7.90
C LEU A 186 -3.19 -18.07 8.19
N GLU A 187 -2.23 -18.43 7.36
CA GLU A 187 -0.87 -17.88 7.38
C GLU A 187 -0.63 -16.92 6.21
N ALA A 188 -1.25 -17.21 5.05
CA ALA A 188 -1.18 -16.37 3.86
C ALA A 188 -2.47 -16.43 3.04
N ILE A 189 -2.69 -15.42 2.19
CA ILE A 189 -3.85 -15.32 1.31
C ILE A 189 -3.45 -14.74 -0.06
N GLN A 190 -4.16 -15.17 -1.09
CA GLN A 190 -4.15 -14.59 -2.44
C GLN A 190 -5.60 -14.29 -2.84
N ILE A 191 -5.83 -13.10 -3.39
CA ILE A 191 -7.13 -12.56 -3.83
C ILE A 191 -6.94 -11.89 -5.20
N ASP A 192 -7.90 -12.09 -6.10
CA ASP A 192 -7.99 -11.55 -7.46
C ASP A 192 -9.48 -11.26 -7.80
N VAL A 193 -9.78 -10.34 -8.73
CA VAL A 193 -11.14 -9.83 -9.05
C VAL A 193 -11.42 -9.58 -10.54
#